data_AF-A0A2U1AZ89-F1
#
_entry.id   AF-A0A2U1AZ89-F1
#
_cell.length_a   1.000
_cell.length_b   1.000
_cell.length_c   1.000
_cell.angle_alpha   90.00
_cell.angle_beta   90.00
_cell.angle_gamma   90.00
#
_symmetry.space_group_name_H-M   'P 1'
#
loop_
_entity.id
_entity.type
_entity.pdbx_description
1 polymer ?
#
loop_
_entity_poly.entity_id
_entity_poly.type
_entity_poly.pdbx_seq_one_letter_code
_entity_poly.pdbx_strand_id
1 'polypeptide(L)'
;MKRLLCLFAFILMFASGCTKEDAEPAVQERPAPVIRVEAPATAQVGKTVTIDVYFQVNGGCGEFGSFDVNSSGKETVIRVVAKYKGNICTDDLPIRMATYTFSPTEAGTYTFRLRSTPQVGFITKIIEVGAP
;
A
#
# COMPACT_ATOMS: atom_id res chain seq x y z
N MET A 1 -21.14 -41.52 -56.15
CA MET A 1 -20.77 -41.33 -54.72
C MET A 1 -19.39 -40.69 -54.59
N LYS A 2 -19.18 -39.44 -55.06
CA LYS A 2 -17.88 -38.73 -54.93
C LYS A 2 -18.00 -37.23 -54.65
N ARG A 3 -19.20 -36.64 -54.79
CA ARG A 3 -19.47 -35.22 -54.48
C ARG A 3 -19.97 -34.99 -53.04
N LEU A 4 -20.30 -36.06 -52.31
CA LEU A 4 -20.75 -35.99 -50.91
C LEU A 4 -19.58 -36.13 -49.90
N LEU A 5 -18.37 -36.46 -50.38
CA LEU A 5 -17.17 -36.64 -49.54
C LEU A 5 -16.32 -35.36 -49.40
N CYS A 6 -16.63 -34.29 -50.15
CA CYS A 6 -15.86 -33.04 -50.10
C CYS A 6 -16.49 -31.97 -49.19
N LEU A 7 -17.78 -32.11 -48.82
CA LEU A 7 -18.50 -31.15 -47.99
C LEU A 7 -18.34 -31.39 -46.48
N PHE A 8 -17.80 -32.54 -46.08
CA PHE A 8 -17.58 -32.85 -44.66
C PHE A 8 -16.16 -32.46 -44.17
N ALA A 9 -15.25 -32.09 -45.07
CA ALA A 9 -13.87 -31.76 -44.74
C ALA A 9 -13.62 -30.28 -44.42
N PHE A 10 -14.59 -29.39 -44.65
CA PHE A 10 -14.42 -27.93 -44.47
C PHE A 10 -14.95 -27.41 -43.11
N ILE A 11 -15.60 -28.27 -42.32
CA ILE A 11 -16.30 -27.86 -41.07
C ILE A 11 -15.42 -28.03 -39.83
N LEU A 12 -14.26 -28.69 -39.92
CA LEU A 12 -13.40 -29.01 -38.77
C LEU A 12 -12.32 -27.97 -38.42
N MET A 13 -12.29 -26.80 -39.07
CA MET A 13 -11.17 -25.85 -38.92
C MET A 13 -11.48 -24.56 -38.12
N PHE A 14 -12.68 -24.42 -37.54
CA PHE A 14 -13.09 -23.18 -36.87
C PHE A 14 -13.28 -23.25 -35.35
N ALA A 15 -12.88 -24.34 -34.69
CA ALA A 15 -13.11 -24.53 -33.25
C ALA A 15 -11.85 -24.39 -32.37
N SER A 16 -10.85 -23.59 -32.76
CA SER A 16 -9.85 -23.08 -31.81
C SER A 16 -10.35 -21.77 -31.20
N GLY A 17 -11.42 -21.85 -30.41
CA GLY A 17 -11.78 -20.80 -29.48
C GLY A 17 -10.69 -20.68 -28.42
N CYS A 18 -9.74 -19.78 -28.62
CA CYS A 18 -8.88 -19.33 -27.53
C CYS A 18 -9.78 -18.67 -26.49
N THR A 19 -10.07 -19.38 -25.40
CA THR A 19 -10.53 -18.78 -24.17
C THR A 19 -9.39 -17.89 -23.67
N LYS A 20 -9.46 -16.58 -23.96
CA LYS A 20 -8.67 -15.61 -23.20
C LYS A 20 -9.23 -15.65 -21.79
N GLU A 21 -8.58 -16.40 -20.91
CA GLU A 21 -8.71 -16.15 -19.49
C GLU A 21 -8.15 -14.75 -19.27
N ASP A 22 -9.01 -13.82 -18.87
CA ASP A 22 -8.59 -12.47 -18.53
C ASP A 22 -7.66 -12.56 -17.31
N ALA A 23 -6.35 -12.52 -17.55
CA ALA A 23 -5.35 -12.56 -16.50
C ALA A 23 -5.58 -11.38 -15.54
N GLU A 24 -5.61 -11.65 -14.23
CA GLU A 24 -5.71 -10.58 -13.24
C GLU A 24 -4.56 -9.59 -13.40
N PRO A 25 -4.82 -8.27 -13.26
CA PRO A 25 -3.77 -7.26 -13.31
C PRO A 25 -2.75 -7.50 -12.20
N ALA A 26 -1.46 -7.47 -12.55
CA ALA A 26 -0.37 -7.58 -11.60
C ALA A 26 -0.41 -6.43 -10.58
N VAL A 27 -0.16 -6.75 -9.31
CA VAL A 27 -0.06 -5.74 -8.25
C VAL A 27 1.29 -5.04 -8.35
N GLN A 28 1.27 -3.71 -8.38
CA GLN A 28 2.48 -2.89 -8.34
C GLN A 28 2.61 -2.20 -6.99
N GLU A 29 3.80 -2.26 -6.40
CA GLU A 29 4.11 -1.58 -5.13
C GLU A 29 5.06 -0.42 -5.36
N ARG A 30 4.76 0.74 -4.77
CA ARG A 30 5.65 1.91 -4.81
C ARG A 30 5.55 2.73 -3.54
N PRO A 31 6.65 3.39 -3.12
CA PRO A 31 6.60 4.34 -2.01
C PRO A 31 5.56 5.44 -2.24
N ALA A 32 4.81 5.78 -1.21
CA ALA A 32 3.87 6.89 -1.21
C ALA A 32 4.31 7.98 -0.22
N PRO A 33 4.27 9.28 -0.62
CA PRO A 33 4.62 10.37 0.27
C PRO A 33 3.58 10.54 1.38
N VAL A 34 4.05 10.59 2.62
CA VAL A 34 3.22 10.98 3.77
C VAL A 34 3.06 12.49 3.77
N ILE A 35 1.81 12.97 3.82
CA ILE A 35 1.50 14.40 3.76
C ILE A 35 1.01 14.97 5.09
N ARG A 36 0.51 14.10 5.99
CA ARG A 36 0.01 14.49 7.30
C ARG A 36 0.07 13.31 8.26
N VAL A 37 0.34 13.61 9.52
CA VAL A 37 0.43 12.60 10.59
C VAL A 37 -0.27 13.14 11.82
N GLU A 38 -1.16 12.33 12.37
CA GLU A 38 -1.79 12.56 13.67
C GLU A 38 -1.31 11.51 14.66
N ALA A 39 -0.86 11.96 15.83
CA ALA A 39 -0.36 11.10 16.90
C ALA A 39 -0.64 11.82 18.23
N PRO A 40 -0.87 11.08 19.32
CA PRO A 40 -0.93 11.68 20.64
C PRO A 40 0.44 12.25 21.03
N ALA A 41 0.45 13.32 21.81
CA ALA A 41 1.69 13.89 22.34
C ALA A 41 2.30 13.04 23.47
N THR A 42 1.46 12.23 24.14
CA THR A 42 1.84 11.46 25.32
C THR A 42 1.24 10.06 25.28
N ALA A 43 1.91 9.09 25.91
CA ALA A 43 1.42 7.73 26.09
C ALA A 43 1.93 7.12 27.42
N GLN A 44 1.51 5.89 27.71
CA GLN A 44 1.95 5.12 28.88
C GLN A 44 2.59 3.81 28.44
N VAL A 45 3.58 3.35 29.20
CA VAL A 45 4.17 2.02 29.02
C VAL A 45 3.07 0.95 29.01
N GLY A 46 3.16 0.02 28.06
CA GLY A 46 2.24 -1.10 27.91
C GLY A 46 0.87 -0.75 27.31
N LYS A 47 0.61 0.52 26.97
CA LYS A 47 -0.61 0.92 26.26
C LYS A 47 -0.34 1.04 24.77
N THR A 48 -1.24 0.48 23.96
CA THR A 48 -1.17 0.63 22.50
C THR A 48 -1.40 2.09 22.13
N VAL A 49 -0.49 2.62 21.32
CA VAL A 49 -0.52 3.97 20.75
C VAL A 49 -0.84 3.86 19.27
N THR A 50 -1.72 4.75 18.79
CA THR A 50 -2.13 4.84 17.39
C THR A 50 -1.55 6.10 16.75
N ILE A 51 -1.01 5.96 15.54
CA ILE A 51 -0.52 7.05 14.70
C ILE A 51 -1.27 6.95 13.37
N ASP A 52 -2.11 7.94 13.07
CA ASP A 52 -2.82 8.01 11.81
C ASP A 52 -1.95 8.69 10.76
N VAL A 53 -1.65 7.95 9.70
CA VAL A 53 -0.73 8.34 8.63
C VAL A 53 -1.54 8.60 7.38
N TYR A 54 -1.55 9.86 6.94
CA TYR A 54 -2.19 10.28 5.71
C TYR A 54 -1.15 10.40 4.61
N PHE A 55 -1.36 9.68 3.51
CA PHE A 55 -0.43 9.61 2.39
C PHE A 55 -1.16 9.82 1.06
N GLN A 56 -0.45 10.41 0.10
CA GLN A 56 -0.99 10.65 -1.22
C GLN A 56 -0.63 9.49 -2.15
N VAL A 57 -1.63 8.98 -2.87
CA VAL A 57 -1.45 8.01 -3.96
C VAL A 57 -1.71 8.69 -5.30
N ASN A 58 -1.24 8.07 -6.39
CA ASN A 58 -1.44 8.59 -7.74
C ASN A 58 -2.39 7.65 -8.50
N GLY A 59 -3.61 8.12 -8.69
CA GLY A 59 -4.73 7.44 -9.31
C GLY A 59 -5.60 6.62 -8.37
N GLY A 60 -6.82 6.34 -8.82
CA GLY A 60 -7.88 5.78 -7.96
C GLY A 60 -7.62 4.37 -7.46
N CYS A 61 -6.77 3.60 -8.14
CA CYS A 61 -6.39 2.24 -7.76
C CYS A 61 -5.36 2.19 -6.62
N GLY A 62 -4.87 3.35 -6.17
CA GLY A 62 -3.88 3.42 -5.11
C GLY A 62 -4.49 3.14 -3.73
N GLU A 63 -3.92 2.16 -3.04
CA GLU A 63 -4.32 1.76 -1.70
C GLU A 63 -3.10 1.59 -0.78
N PHE A 64 -3.36 1.50 0.53
CA PHE A 64 -2.35 1.09 1.49
C PHE A 64 -1.89 -0.35 1.18
N GLY A 65 -0.59 -0.53 0.99
CA GLY A 65 0.05 -1.84 0.90
C GLY A 65 0.63 -2.23 2.25
N SER A 66 1.63 -1.50 2.71
CA SER A 66 2.35 -1.80 3.95
C SER A 66 3.08 -0.58 4.52
N PHE A 67 3.55 -0.73 5.76
CA PHE A 67 4.59 0.12 6.33
C PHE A 67 5.93 -0.61 6.23
N ASP A 68 6.92 0.03 5.61
CA ASP A 68 8.33 -0.34 5.68
C ASP A 68 8.94 0.42 6.88
N VAL A 69 9.29 -0.32 7.93
CA VAL A 69 9.61 0.21 9.26
C VAL A 69 11.05 -0.16 9.63
N ASN A 70 11.82 0.84 10.03
CA ASN A 70 13.16 0.66 10.58
C ASN A 70 13.24 1.36 11.94
N SER A 71 13.43 0.58 12.99
CA SER A 71 13.51 1.07 14.37
C SER A 71 14.89 0.84 14.97
N SER A 72 15.39 1.83 15.68
CA SER A 72 16.62 1.76 16.45
C SER A 72 16.39 2.46 17.79
N GLY A 73 16.31 1.69 18.87
CA GLY A 73 15.93 2.19 20.19
C GLY A 73 14.54 2.85 20.16
N LYS A 74 14.47 4.13 20.54
CA LYS A 74 13.23 4.93 20.58
C LYS A 74 13.00 5.76 19.31
N GLU A 75 13.85 5.59 18.30
CA GLU A 75 13.66 6.19 16.98
C GLU A 75 13.06 5.17 16.01
N THR A 76 12.03 5.57 15.28
CA THR A 76 11.39 4.75 14.25
C THR A 76 11.23 5.55 12.97
N VAL A 77 11.77 5.04 11.88
CA VAL A 77 11.58 5.56 10.52
C VAL A 77 10.51 4.74 9.83
N ILE A 78 9.49 5.39 9.28
CA ILE A 78 8.36 4.74 8.61
C ILE A 78 8.25 5.26 7.18
N ARG A 79 8.15 4.33 6.23
CA ARG A 79 7.80 4.60 4.84
C ARG A 79 6.49 3.90 4.51
N VAL A 80 5.56 4.60 3.88
CA VAL A 80 4.34 3.98 3.34
C VAL A 80 4.66 3.40 1.96
N VAL A 81 4.28 2.14 1.76
CA VAL A 81 4.28 1.48 0.46
C VAL A 81 2.83 1.34 0.02
N ALA A 82 2.49 2.01 -1.09
CA ALA A 82 1.18 1.90 -1.71
C ALA A 82 1.18 0.76 -2.73
N LYS A 83 0.06 0.03 -2.79
CA LYS A 83 -0.20 -0.99 -3.81
C LYS A 83 -1.19 -0.46 -4.84
N TYR A 84 -1.04 -0.90 -6.09
CA TYR A 84 -1.89 -0.54 -7.21
C TYR A 84 -2.34 -1.82 -7.90
N LYS A 85 -3.64 -2.09 -7.90
CA LYS A 85 -4.26 -3.22 -8.62
C LYS A 85 -5.33 -2.67 -9.56
N GLY A 86 -5.15 -2.88 -10.86
CA GLY A 86 -6.10 -2.43 -11.88
C GLY A 86 -5.43 -2.09 -13.20
N ASN A 87 -6.15 -2.28 -14.30
CA ASN A 87 -5.70 -1.91 -15.66
C ASN A 87 -6.09 -0.47 -16.02
N ILE A 88 -7.17 0.04 -15.44
CA ILE A 88 -7.72 1.38 -15.70
C ILE A 88 -7.95 2.04 -14.34
N CYS A 89 -7.30 3.18 -14.12
CA CYS A 89 -7.40 3.97 -12.90
C CYS A 89 -7.79 5.39 -13.26
N THR A 90 -8.47 6.09 -12.36
CA THR A 90 -8.75 7.53 -12.48
C THR A 90 -7.45 8.33 -12.36
N ASP A 91 -7.39 9.50 -12.99
CA ASP A 91 -6.28 10.45 -12.89
C ASP A 91 -6.47 11.43 -11.71
N ASP A 92 -6.74 10.90 -10.53
CA ASP A 92 -6.85 11.68 -9.28
C ASP A 92 -5.61 11.52 -8.39
N LEU A 93 -5.52 12.36 -7.35
CA LEU A 93 -4.46 12.28 -6.35
C LEU A 93 -5.05 12.07 -4.95
N PRO A 94 -5.67 10.89 -4.69
CA PRO A 94 -6.38 10.70 -3.45
C PRO A 94 -5.44 10.72 -2.24
N ILE A 95 -5.98 11.21 -1.14
CA ILE A 95 -5.38 11.05 0.18
C ILE A 95 -5.98 9.80 0.80
N ARG A 96 -5.12 8.88 1.23
CA ARG A 96 -5.46 7.66 1.94
C ARG A 96 -4.94 7.74 3.37
N MET A 97 -5.54 6.96 4.25
CA MET A 97 -5.16 6.88 5.66
C MET A 97 -4.82 5.43 6.01
N ALA A 98 -3.76 5.25 6.78
CA ALA A 98 -3.43 3.99 7.42
C ALA A 98 -3.00 4.26 8.87
N THR A 99 -3.36 3.36 9.77
CA THR A 99 -3.03 3.48 11.19
C THR A 99 -1.82 2.61 11.49
N TYR A 100 -0.75 3.24 11.97
CA TYR A 100 0.40 2.56 12.55
C TYR A 100 0.21 2.44 14.06
N THR A 101 0.44 1.26 14.62
CA THR A 101 0.34 1.02 16.06
C THR A 101 1.66 0.55 16.65
N PHE A 102 1.94 0.99 17.87
CA PHE A 102 3.05 0.48 18.66
C PHE A 102 2.68 0.46 20.14
N SER A 103 3.35 -0.40 20.90
CA SER A 103 3.16 -0.48 22.36
C SER A 103 4.53 -0.31 23.02
N PRO A 104 4.82 0.86 23.63
CA PRO A 104 6.12 1.11 24.24
C PRO A 104 6.29 0.24 25.48
N THR A 105 7.46 -0.39 25.61
CA THR A 105 7.84 -1.22 26.76
C THR A 105 8.63 -0.44 27.81
N GLU A 106 9.10 0.76 27.46
CA GLU A 106 9.92 1.61 28.33
C GLU A 106 9.42 3.05 28.28
N ALA A 107 9.60 3.77 29.38
CA ALA A 107 9.34 5.20 29.42
C ALA A 107 10.40 5.99 28.62
N GLY A 108 10.05 7.18 28.16
CA GLY A 108 10.95 8.12 27.50
C GLY A 108 10.38 8.68 26.20
N THR A 109 11.24 9.40 25.49
CA THR A 109 10.87 10.12 24.26
C THR A 109 10.98 9.22 23.03
N TYR A 110 9.86 8.93 22.39
CA TYR A 110 9.82 8.19 21.13
C TYR A 110 9.72 9.14 19.95
N THR A 111 10.61 8.98 18.97
CA THR A 111 10.65 9.81 17.75
C THR A 111 10.26 8.98 16.54
N PHE A 112 9.21 9.41 15.86
CA PHE A 112 8.72 8.81 14.62
C PHE A 112 9.03 9.74 13.45
N ARG A 113 9.73 9.23 12.44
CA ARG A 113 10.11 9.96 11.23
C ARG A 113 9.41 9.32 10.03
N LEU A 114 8.36 9.96 9.53
CA LEU A 114 7.55 9.45 8.44
C LEU A 114 7.98 10.09 7.13
N ARG A 115 8.34 9.29 6.13
CA ARG A 115 8.91 9.79 4.87
C ARG A 115 7.87 10.57 4.06
N SER A 116 8.06 11.88 3.94
CA SER A 116 7.12 12.80 3.29
C SER A 116 7.45 13.10 1.84
N THR A 117 8.71 12.94 1.43
CA THR A 117 9.08 12.96 0.01
C THR A 117 9.92 11.74 -0.34
N PRO A 118 9.87 11.26 -1.59
CA PRO A 118 10.67 10.12 -2.02
C PRO A 118 12.17 10.32 -1.86
N GLN A 119 12.67 11.57 -1.78
CA GLN A 119 14.09 11.87 -1.82
C GLN A 119 14.70 12.12 -0.43
N VAL A 120 14.14 13.00 0.42
CA VAL A 120 14.79 13.33 1.72
C VAL A 120 13.86 13.85 2.84
N GLY A 121 12.58 14.10 2.56
CA GLY A 121 11.68 14.75 3.52
C GLY A 121 11.12 13.81 4.58
N PHE A 122 11.00 14.29 5.83
CA PHE A 122 10.29 13.61 6.91
C PHE A 122 9.26 14.53 7.58
N ILE A 123 8.13 13.96 7.98
CA ILE A 123 7.27 14.50 9.03
C ILE A 123 7.65 13.79 10.34
N THR A 124 8.11 14.57 11.31
CA THR A 124 8.54 14.04 12.61
C THR A 124 7.43 14.19 13.65
N LYS A 125 7.19 13.13 14.41
CA LYS A 125 6.32 13.14 15.60
C LYS A 125 7.08 12.62 16.80
N ILE A 126 6.88 13.31 17.92
CA ILE A 126 7.47 12.95 19.21
C ILE A 126 6.32 12.55 20.13
N ILE A 127 6.51 11.45 20.84
CA ILE A 127 5.56 10.94 21.82
C ILE A 127 6.31 10.71 23.12
N GLU A 128 5.90 11.40 24.17
CA GLU A 128 6.46 11.22 25.51
C GLU A 128 5.75 10.05 26.21
N VAL A 129 6.49 9.00 26.51
CA VAL A 129 5.95 7.81 27.19
C VAL A 129 6.27 7.88 28.68
N GLY A 130 5.23 7.97 29.50
CA GLY A 130 5.31 7.89 30.95
C GLY A 130 5.25 6.46 31.47
N ALA A 131 5.55 6.30 32.77
CA ALA A 131 5.36 5.05 33.49
C ALA A 131 3.87 4.59 33.47
N PRO A 132 3.60 3.29 33.71
CA PRO A 132 2.24 2.73 33.76
C PRO A 132 1.33 3.40 34.80
#